data_AF-A0A6N9DFS9-F1
#
_entry.id   AF-A0A6N9DFS9-F1
#
_cell.length_a   1.000
_cell.length_b   1.000
_cell.length_c   1.000
_cell.angle_alpha   90.00
_cell.angle_beta   90.00
_cell.angle_gamma   90.00
#
_symmetry.space_group_name_H-M   'P 1'
#
loop_
_entity.id
_entity.type
_entity.pdbx_description
1 polymer ?
#
loop_
_entity_poly.entity_id
_entity_poly.type
_entity_poly.pdbx_seq_one_letter_code
_entity_poly.pdbx_strand_id
1 'polypeptide(L)'
;FSCVDDSVSVLGNAARISMIDLATHPDVDFVMHATAGIDGLPCAVASLSVGKNVGLSNKESIVMAGAQLKRIADENGGTILPIDSEPSALWQCVIGETTKPKRYIVTASGGAFGD
;
A
#
# COMPACT_ATOMS: atom_id res chain seq x y z
N PHE A 1 13.58 7.63 6.22
CA PHE A 1 14.72 6.82 5.74
C PHE A 1 14.94 7.07 4.25
N SER A 2 16.15 7.48 3.85
CA SER A 2 16.60 7.45 2.46
C SER A 2 16.93 5.99 2.11
N CYS A 3 15.98 5.24 1.56
CA CYS A 3 16.16 3.80 1.30
C CYS A 3 17.17 3.46 0.19
N VAL A 4 18.08 4.36 -0.17
CA VAL A 4 19.29 4.02 -0.91
C VAL A 4 20.43 4.80 -0.27
N ASP A 5 21.39 4.09 0.29
CA ASP A 5 22.67 4.66 0.68
C ASP A 5 23.33 5.21 -0.60
N ASP A 6 23.63 6.52 -0.61
CA ASP A 6 24.31 7.16 -1.74
C ASP A 6 25.67 6.52 -2.04
N SER A 7 26.23 5.74 -1.10
CA SER A 7 27.47 4.98 -1.23
C SER A 7 27.41 3.75 -2.14
N VAL A 8 26.22 3.28 -2.56
CA VAL A 8 26.08 2.08 -3.39
C VAL A 8 26.51 2.34 -4.83
N SER A 9 27.75 2.02 -5.20
CA SER A 9 28.23 2.18 -6.57
C SER A 9 27.34 1.44 -7.57
N VAL A 10 26.79 2.19 -8.53
CA VAL A 10 25.99 1.60 -9.60
C VAL A 10 26.95 0.89 -10.55
N LEU A 11 26.86 -0.44 -10.65
CA LEU A 11 27.66 -1.21 -11.60
C LEU A 11 27.13 -0.98 -13.02
N GLY A 12 27.92 -0.30 -13.87
CA GLY A 12 27.61 -0.12 -15.29
C GLY A 12 26.89 1.19 -15.63
N ASN A 13 26.04 1.15 -16.66
CA ASN A 13 25.31 2.28 -17.24
C ASN A 13 23.90 2.48 -16.65
N ALA A 14 23.61 1.92 -15.49
CA ALA A 14 22.32 2.10 -14.84
C ALA A 14 22.21 3.51 -14.22
N ALA A 15 21.02 4.10 -14.33
CA ALA A 15 20.68 5.37 -13.70
C ALA A 15 19.91 5.12 -12.40
N ARG A 16 20.20 5.89 -11.35
CA ARG A 16 19.37 5.92 -10.15
C ARG A 16 18.11 6.75 -10.44
N ILE A 17 16.96 6.27 -9.98
CA ILE A 17 15.70 7.02 -9.97
C ILE A 17 15.14 7.03 -8.55
N SER A 18 14.34 8.04 -8.22
CA SER A 18 13.70 8.09 -6.90
C SER A 18 12.58 7.04 -6.80
N MET A 19 12.21 6.66 -5.58
CA MET A 19 11.07 5.75 -5.37
C MET A 19 9.75 6.35 -5.87
N ILE A 20 9.59 7.68 -5.80
CA ILE A 20 8.39 8.37 -6.31
C ILE A 20 8.37 8.32 -7.83
N ASP A 21 9.50 8.55 -8.51
CA ASP A 21 9.56 8.47 -9.98
C ASP A 21 9.28 7.03 -10.44
N LEU A 22 9.84 6.03 -9.76
CA LEU A 22 9.55 4.63 -10.05
C LEU A 22 8.07 4.31 -9.82
N ALA A 23 7.50 4.73 -8.69
CA ALA A 23 6.12 4.44 -8.33
C ALA A 23 5.12 5.17 -9.26
N THR A 24 5.49 6.32 -9.81
CA THR A 24 4.65 7.10 -10.74
C THR A 24 4.98 6.88 -12.22
N HIS A 25 5.98 6.05 -12.55
CA HIS A 25 6.42 5.78 -13.92
C HIS A 25 5.27 5.33 -14.84
N PRO A 26 5.14 5.85 -16.08
CA PRO A 26 3.99 5.57 -16.95
C PRO A 26 3.80 4.08 -17.28
N ASP A 27 4.87 3.30 -17.34
CA ASP A 27 4.81 1.85 -17.61
C ASP A 27 4.47 0.98 -16.39
N VAL A 28 4.09 1.59 -15.26
CA VAL A 28 3.75 0.87 -14.01
C VAL A 28 2.27 1.05 -13.70
N ASP A 29 1.49 -0.02 -13.81
CA ASP A 29 0.06 -0.02 -13.51
C ASP A 29 -0.27 -0.29 -12.03
N PHE A 30 0.63 -0.98 -11.34
CA PHE A 30 0.44 -1.44 -9.97
C PHE A 30 1.69 -1.19 -9.12
N VAL A 31 1.49 -0.65 -7.92
CA VAL A 31 2.54 -0.37 -6.94
C VAL A 31 2.31 -1.19 -5.68
N MET A 32 3.26 -2.06 -5.36
CA MET A 32 3.27 -2.79 -4.10
C MET A 32 3.97 -1.97 -3.02
N HIS A 33 3.21 -1.49 -2.03
CA HIS A 33 3.76 -0.76 -0.90
C HIS A 33 4.03 -1.72 0.26
N ALA A 34 5.29 -2.17 0.33
CA ALA A 34 5.78 -3.17 1.30
C ALA A 34 6.82 -2.63 2.30
N THR A 35 7.01 -1.30 2.36
CA THR A 35 7.91 -0.69 3.35
C THR A 35 7.28 -0.66 4.73
N ALA A 36 8.08 -0.87 5.77
CA ALA A 36 7.64 -0.73 7.16
C ALA A 36 7.51 0.76 7.56
N GLY A 37 6.70 1.05 8.58
CA GLY A 37 6.54 2.40 9.13
C GLY A 37 5.86 3.39 8.17
N ILE A 38 6.20 4.68 8.26
CA ILE A 38 5.57 5.76 7.48
C ILE A 38 6.33 6.11 6.20
N ASP A 39 7.55 5.58 6.00
CA ASP A 39 8.47 6.07 4.97
C ASP A 39 7.93 5.93 3.54
N GLY A 40 7.08 4.94 3.27
CA GLY A 40 6.48 4.77 1.94
C GLY A 40 5.12 5.46 1.75
N LEU A 41 4.60 6.16 2.77
CA LEU A 41 3.36 6.94 2.63
C LEU A 41 3.43 8.00 1.52
N PRO A 42 4.53 8.76 1.34
CA PRO A 42 4.66 9.67 0.19
C PRO A 42 4.56 8.97 -1.16
N CYS A 43 5.12 7.75 -1.28
CA CYS A 43 5.02 6.95 -2.50
C CYS A 43 3.58 6.47 -2.73
N ALA A 44 2.86 6.05 -1.68
CA ALA A 44 1.46 5.66 -1.78
C ALA A 44 0.58 6.84 -2.23
N VAL A 45 0.77 8.03 -1.63
CA VAL A 45 0.09 9.26 -2.03
C VAL A 45 0.39 9.61 -3.49
N ALA A 46 1.65 9.61 -3.90
CA ALA A 46 2.06 9.96 -5.26
C ALA A 46 1.47 8.99 -6.29
N SER A 47 1.52 7.68 -6.00
CA SER A 47 0.97 6.63 -6.88
C SER A 47 -0.53 6.77 -7.06
N LEU A 48 -1.28 6.96 -5.97
CA LEU A 48 -2.73 7.14 -6.03
C LEU A 48 -3.11 8.45 -6.73
N SER A 49 -2.30 9.51 -6.57
CA SER A 49 -2.54 10.81 -7.21
C SER A 49 -2.44 10.76 -8.73
N VAL A 50 -1.70 9.79 -9.28
CA VAL A 50 -1.64 9.54 -10.74
C VAL A 50 -2.54 8.38 -11.17
N GLY A 51 -3.50 7.99 -10.33
CA GLY A 51 -4.55 7.01 -10.66
C GLY A 51 -4.11 5.55 -10.63
N LYS A 52 -2.99 5.22 -9.98
CA LYS A 52 -2.48 3.84 -9.95
C LYS A 52 -3.19 2.97 -8.93
N ASN A 53 -3.12 1.66 -9.16
CA ASN A 53 -3.52 0.67 -8.17
C ASN A 53 -2.38 0.44 -7.18
N VAL A 54 -2.67 0.55 -5.88
CA VAL A 54 -1.70 0.41 -4.82
C VAL A 54 -2.08 -0.73 -3.90
N GLY A 55 -1.23 -1.75 -3.81
CA GLY A 55 -1.31 -2.79 -2.80
C GLY A 55 -0.68 -2.31 -1.49
N LEU A 56 -1.47 -2.18 -0.43
CA LEU A 56 -0.98 -1.80 0.90
C LEU A 56 -0.83 -3.04 1.79
N SER A 57 0.41 -3.41 2.13
CA SER A 57 0.69 -4.43 3.16
C SER A 57 0.99 -3.83 4.53
N ASN A 58 1.21 -2.52 4.60
CA ASN A 58 1.55 -1.80 5.83
C ASN A 58 0.29 -1.26 6.52
N LYS A 59 0.06 -1.68 7.77
CA LYS A 59 -1.11 -1.29 8.58
C LYS A 59 -0.98 0.15 9.09
N GLU A 60 0.23 0.61 9.40
CA GLU A 60 0.52 1.92 9.97
C GLU A 60 0.10 3.07 9.04
N SER A 61 0.31 2.92 7.73
CA SER A 61 -0.08 3.90 6.72
C SER A 61 -1.60 4.06 6.63
N ILE A 62 -2.33 2.95 6.76
CA ILE A 62 -3.80 2.96 6.78
C ILE A 62 -4.30 3.58 8.09
N VAL A 63 -3.68 3.22 9.23
CA VAL A 63 -4.05 3.76 10.54
C VAL A 63 -3.83 5.28 10.60
N MET A 64 -2.74 5.79 10.04
CA MET A 64 -2.43 7.22 10.10
C MET A 64 -3.12 8.06 9.03
N ALA A 65 -3.23 7.56 7.79
CA ALA A 65 -3.65 8.35 6.64
C ALA A 65 -4.74 7.68 5.80
N GLY A 66 -5.39 6.63 6.27
CA GLY A 66 -6.33 5.81 5.48
C GLY A 66 -7.46 6.61 4.84
N ALA A 67 -8.06 7.56 5.55
CA ALA A 67 -9.12 8.41 5.01
C ALA A 67 -8.62 9.32 3.86
N GLN A 68 -7.40 9.86 4.01
CA GLN A 68 -6.77 10.70 2.99
C GLN A 68 -6.38 9.87 1.76
N LEU A 69 -5.76 8.71 1.96
CA LEU A 69 -5.41 7.78 0.89
C LEU A 69 -6.64 7.35 0.11
N LYS A 70 -7.74 6.99 0.80
CA LYS A 70 -9.00 6.60 0.16
C LYS A 70 -9.58 7.76 -0.67
N ARG A 71 -9.59 8.97 -0.12
CA ARG A 71 -10.04 10.17 -0.84
C ARG A 71 -9.22 10.41 -2.12
N ILE A 72 -7.88 10.35 -2.03
CA ILE A 72 -7.00 10.55 -3.18
C ILE A 72 -7.25 9.47 -4.24
N ALA A 73 -7.40 8.21 -3.82
CA ALA A 73 -7.72 7.11 -4.73
C ALA A 73 -9.03 7.37 -5.49
N ASP A 74 -10.09 7.75 -4.76
CA ASP A 74 -11.41 8.03 -5.33
C ASP A 74 -11.40 9.24 -6.27
N GLU A 75 -10.66 10.30 -5.94
CA GLU A 75 -10.55 11.52 -6.75
C GLU A 75 -9.77 11.31 -8.06
N ASN A 76 -8.79 10.41 -8.07
CA ASN A 76 -7.86 10.23 -9.21
C ASN A 76 -8.07 8.90 -9.97
N GLY A 77 -9.03 8.08 -9.57
CA GLY A 77 -9.34 6.79 -10.23
C GLY A 77 -8.39 5.65 -9.87
N GLY A 78 -7.55 5.83 -8.85
CA GLY A 78 -6.71 4.77 -8.30
C GLY A 78 -7.49 3.84 -7.37
N THR A 79 -6.92 2.67 -7.08
CA THR A 79 -7.52 1.71 -6.13
C THR A 79 -6.53 1.33 -5.04
N ILE A 80 -7.02 1.18 -3.82
CA ILE A 80 -6.25 0.61 -2.70
C ILE A 80 -6.66 -0.85 -2.54
N LEU A 81 -5.69 -1.76 -2.63
CA LEU A 81 -5.87 -3.19 -2.45
C LEU A 81 -5.24 -3.64 -1.12
N PRO A 82 -6.00 -4.28 -0.21
CA PRO A 82 -5.47 -4.78 1.04
C PRO A 82 -4.63 -6.04 0.79
N ILE A 83 -3.35 -6.01 1.19
CA ILE A 83 -2.44 -7.15 1.02
C ILE A 83 -2.22 -7.92 2.33
N ASP A 84 -2.40 -7.27 3.47
CA ASP A 84 -2.34 -7.96 4.76
C ASP A 84 -3.49 -8.99 4.91
N SER A 85 -3.22 -10.07 5.61
CA SER A 85 -4.03 -11.29 5.64
C SER A 85 -5.47 -11.06 6.10
N GLU A 86 -5.69 -10.35 7.22
CA GLU A 86 -7.04 -10.16 7.76
C GLU A 86 -7.86 -9.16 6.93
N PRO A 87 -7.33 -7.97 6.57
CA PRO A 87 -8.03 -7.06 5.67
C PRO A 87 -8.29 -7.67 4.28
N SER A 88 -7.36 -8.47 3.74
CA SER A 88 -7.54 -9.16 2.46
C SER A 88 -8.64 -10.21 2.54
N ALA A 89 -8.66 -11.03 3.59
CA ALA A 89 -9.72 -12.02 3.80
C ALA A 89 -11.11 -11.35 3.90
N LEU A 90 -11.22 -10.25 4.66
CA LEU A 90 -12.47 -9.50 4.73
C LEU A 90 -12.88 -8.91 3.39
N TRP A 91 -11.93 -8.36 2.64
CA TRP A 91 -12.20 -7.79 1.31
C TRP A 91 -12.71 -8.86 0.34
N GLN A 92 -12.09 -10.04 0.32
CA GLN A 92 -12.53 -11.18 -0.49
C GLN A 92 -13.93 -11.67 -0.13
N CYS A 93 -14.32 -11.62 1.15
CA CYS A 93 -15.66 -11.98 1.59
C CYS A 93 -16.74 -10.94 1.23
N VAL A 94 -16.37 -9.69 0.94
CA VAL A 94 -17.31 -8.59 0.69
C VAL A 94 -17.38 -8.22 -0.79
N ILE A 95 -16.30 -8.41 -1.54
CA ILE A 95 -16.28 -8.05 -2.96
C ILE A 95 -17.30 -8.88 -3.75
N GLY A 96 -18.17 -8.18 -4.49
CA GLY A 96 -19.25 -8.79 -5.25
C GLY A 96 -20.55 -9.02 -4.46
N GLU A 97 -20.54 -8.83 -3.14
CA GLU A 97 -21.74 -8.94 -2.31
C GLU A 97 -22.63 -7.69 -2.39
N THR A 98 -23.93 -7.89 -2.53
CA THR A 98 -24.91 -6.79 -2.58
C THR A 98 -25.43 -6.40 -1.21
N THR A 99 -25.32 -7.29 -0.23
CA THR A 99 -25.78 -7.04 1.14
C THR A 99 -24.62 -6.62 2.04
N LYS A 100 -24.83 -5.57 2.83
CA LYS A 100 -23.84 -5.17 3.83
C LYS A 100 -23.75 -6.23 4.94
N PRO A 101 -22.54 -6.64 5.34
CA PRO A 101 -22.37 -7.60 6.41
C PRO A 101 -22.84 -7.01 7.75
N LYS A 102 -23.44 -7.86 8.60
CA LYS A 102 -23.91 -7.47 9.94
C LYS A 102 -22.79 -7.37 10.97
N ARG A 103 -21.67 -8.07 10.72
CA ARG A 103 -20.52 -8.18 11.62
C ARG A 103 -19.29 -8.53 10.81
N TYR A 104 -18.16 -7.95 11.18
CA TYR A 104 -16.84 -8.39 10.75
C TYR A 104 -16.16 -9.13 11.90
N ILE A 105 -15.54 -10.27 11.60
CA ILE A 105 -14.75 -11.04 12.56
C ILE A 105 -13.31 -11.00 12.08
N VAL A 106 -12.44 -10.40 12.88
CA VAL A 106 -11.00 -10.33 12.61
C VAL A 106 -10.33 -11.42 13.42
N THR A 107 -9.71 -12.38 12.75
CA THR A 107 -8.95 -13.46 13.39
C THR A 107 -7.60 -12.93 13.87
N ALA A 108 -7.16 -13.35 15.05
CA ALA A 108 -5.80 -13.13 15.52
C ALA A 108 -5.22 -14.46 15.98
N SER A 109 -3.92 -14.69 15.78
CA SER A 109 -3.27 -15.94 16.19
C SER A 109 -3.10 -16.09 17.71
N GLY A 110 -3.32 -15.01 18.48
CA GLY A 110 -3.05 -14.96 19.92
C GLY A 110 -1.59 -14.63 20.27
N GLY A 111 -0.65 -14.81 19.35
CA GLY A 111 0.77 -14.54 19.56
C GLY A 111 1.41 -15.48 20.60
N ALA A 112 2.65 -15.18 20.99
CA ALA A 112 3.43 -16.02 21.91
C ALA A 112 2.98 -15.97 23.39
N PHE A 113 1.99 -15.14 23.71
CA PHE A 113 1.46 -14.93 25.07
C PHE A 113 -0.07 -15.14 25.09
N GLY A 114 -0.57 -16.01 24.23
CA GLY A 114 -2.01 -16.24 24.04
C GLY A 114 -2.68 -17.08 25.14
N ASP A 115 -1.86 -17.65 26.02
CA ASP A 115 -2.19 -18.55 27.11
C ASP A 115 -1.77 -18.00 28.48
#